data_AF-A0A9E1ZY54-F1
#
_entry.id   AF-A0A9E1ZY54-F1
#
_cell.length_a   1.000
_cell.length_b   1.000
_cell.length_c   1.000
_cell.angle_alpha   90.00
_cell.angle_beta   90.00
_cell.angle_gamma   90.00
#
_symmetry.space_group_name_H-M   'P 1'
#
loop_
_entity.id
_entity.type
_entity.pdbx_description
1 polymer ?
#
loop_
_entity_poly.entity_id
_entity_poly.type
_entity_poly.pdbx_seq_one_letter_code
_entity_poly.pdbx_strand_id
1 'polypeptide(L)'
;ADAGKQPLQLDSKPASIPLNDYFKNENRFMKLERSDPEHYATLLAGAEAEAFRRRAMFEGLAQIMPAVVEEEAEVEAATPKEAAE
;
A
#
# COMPACT_ATOMS: atom_id res chain seq x y z
N ALA A 1 -0.05 8.21 19.74
CA ALA A 1 0.61 7.84 18.48
C ALA A 1 2.10 7.78 18.75
N ASP A 2 2.79 6.72 18.35
CA ASP A 2 4.25 6.61 18.52
C ASP A 2 4.94 7.75 17.74
N ALA A 3 5.25 8.84 18.43
CA ALA A 3 5.93 10.00 17.88
C ALA A 3 7.35 9.58 17.46
N GLY A 4 7.56 9.39 16.16
CA GLY A 4 8.87 9.05 15.58
C GLY A 4 8.91 7.78 14.71
N LYS A 5 7.82 7.01 14.60
CA LYS A 5 7.75 5.91 13.62
C LYS A 5 7.26 6.43 12.25
N GLN A 6 7.74 5.80 11.17
CA GLN A 6 7.21 6.04 9.83
C GLN A 6 5.69 5.79 9.81
N PRO A 7 4.88 6.68 9.21
CA PRO A 7 3.43 6.61 9.30
C PRO A 7 2.84 5.43 8.53
N LEU A 8 3.49 5.01 7.44
CA LEU A 8 3.12 3.82 6.69
C LEU A 8 3.98 2.64 7.15
N GLN A 9 3.33 1.64 7.72
CA GLN A 9 3.92 0.35 8.07
C GLN A 9 3.41 -0.69 7.10
N LEU A 10 4.29 -1.59 6.65
CA LEU A 10 3.90 -2.65 5.74
C LEU A 10 4.02 -4.02 6.40
N ASP A 11 2.86 -4.61 6.68
CA ASP A 11 2.74 -5.84 7.47
C ASP A 11 2.92 -7.13 6.65
N SER A 12 3.03 -7.01 5.32
CA SER A 12 3.21 -8.14 4.41
C SER A 12 4.67 -8.35 4.01
N LYS A 13 5.14 -9.59 4.09
CA LYS A 13 6.46 -9.99 3.56
C LYS A 13 6.48 -9.90 2.01
N PRO A 14 7.67 -9.85 1.40
CA PRO A 14 7.81 -10.05 -0.04
C PRO A 14 7.16 -11.36 -0.51
N ALA A 15 6.77 -11.42 -1.79
CA ALA A 15 6.22 -12.63 -2.38
C ALA A 15 7.22 -13.78 -2.27
N SER A 16 6.76 -14.94 -1.80
CA SER A 16 7.59 -16.14 -1.62
C SER A 16 7.39 -17.20 -2.71
N ILE A 17 6.43 -17.00 -3.60
CA ILE A 17 6.11 -17.90 -4.73
C ILE A 17 5.81 -17.06 -6.00
N PRO A 18 6.00 -17.64 -7.21
CA PRO A 18 5.50 -17.06 -8.45
C PRO A 18 3.98 -16.87 -8.43
N LEU A 19 3.46 -15.85 -9.14
CA LEU A 19 2.02 -15.57 -9.15
C LEU A 19 1.24 -16.70 -9.84
N ASN A 20 1.84 -17.32 -10.85
CA ASN A 20 1.23 -18.45 -11.56
C ASN A 20 0.90 -19.63 -10.64
N ASP A 21 1.74 -19.89 -9.63
CA ASP A 21 1.53 -21.00 -8.69
C ASP A 21 0.30 -20.74 -7.80
N TYR A 22 0.04 -19.47 -7.47
CA TYR A 22 -1.22 -19.07 -6.84
C TYR A 22 -2.41 -19.22 -7.80
N PHE A 23 -2.30 -18.75 -9.04
CA PHE A 23 -3.37 -18.81 -10.04
C PHE A 23 -3.81 -20.24 -10.34
N LYS A 24 -2.88 -21.20 -10.33
CA LYS A 24 -3.16 -22.63 -10.55
C LYS A 24 -4.06 -23.27 -9.49
N ASN A 25 -4.19 -22.64 -8.32
CA ASN A 25 -5.08 -23.10 -7.27
C ASN A 25 -6.53 -22.66 -7.46
N GLU A 26 -6.83 -21.84 -8.48
CA GLU A 26 -8.15 -21.25 -8.67
C GLU A 26 -8.70 -21.44 -10.09
N ASN A 27 -9.90 -22.02 -10.19
CA ASN A 27 -10.55 -22.30 -11.47
C ASN A 27 -10.78 -21.06 -12.34
N ARG A 28 -10.91 -19.86 -11.74
CA ARG A 28 -11.14 -18.61 -12.49
C ARG A 28 -9.98 -18.27 -13.44
N PHE A 29 -8.75 -18.63 -13.08
CA PHE A 29 -7.57 -18.42 -13.93
C PHE A 29 -7.32 -19.63 -14.83
N MET A 30 -7.47 -20.85 -14.29
CA MET A 30 -7.28 -22.10 -15.04
C MET A 30 -8.23 -22.25 -16.21
N LYS A 31 -9.44 -21.67 -16.14
CA LYS A 31 -10.37 -21.67 -17.27
C LYS A 31 -9.78 -20.91 -18.46
N LEU A 32 -9.16 -19.75 -18.22
CA LEU A 32 -8.56 -18.93 -19.26
C LEU A 32 -7.31 -19.60 -19.85
N GLU A 33 -6.41 -20.12 -19.01
CA GLU A 33 -5.20 -20.82 -19.46
C GLU A 33 -5.53 -21.99 -20.41
N ARG A 34 -6.60 -22.74 -20.11
CA ARG A 34 -7.05 -23.86 -20.95
C ARG A 34 -7.70 -23.42 -22.26
N SER A 35 -8.45 -22.33 -22.26
CA SER A 35 -9.16 -21.85 -23.45
C SER A 35 -8.29 -21.00 -24.38
N ASP A 36 -7.33 -20.27 -23.82
CA ASP A 36 -6.49 -19.29 -24.52
C ASP A 36 -5.14 -19.12 -23.78
N PRO A 37 -4.18 -20.04 -24.01
CA PRO A 37 -2.90 -20.04 -23.29
C PRO A 37 -1.99 -18.86 -23.65
N GLU A 38 -2.07 -18.35 -24.88
CA GLU A 38 -1.24 -17.21 -25.33
C GLU A 38 -1.67 -15.91 -24.64
N HIS A 39 -2.97 -15.67 -24.57
CA HIS A 39 -3.51 -14.53 -23.85
C HIS A 39 -3.29 -14.66 -22.35
N TYR A 40 -3.43 -15.87 -21.78
CA TYR A 40 -3.11 -16.13 -20.39
C TYR A 40 -1.65 -15.76 -20.06
N ALA A 41 -0.69 -16.17 -20.89
CA ALA A 41 0.73 -15.84 -20.69
C ALA A 41 0.98 -14.33 -20.69
N THR A 42 0.32 -13.61 -21.60
CA THR A 42 0.41 -12.13 -21.69
C THR A 42 -0.14 -11.46 -20.42
N LEU A 43 -1.31 -11.89 -19.95
CA LEU A 43 -1.94 -11.34 -18.76
C LEU A 43 -1.19 -11.70 -17.48
N LEU A 44 -0.66 -12.93 -17.38
CA LEU A 44 0.16 -13.37 -16.25
C LEU A 44 1.40 -12.49 -16.12
N ALA A 45 2.13 -12.25 -17.21
CA ALA A 45 3.31 -11.38 -17.20
C ALA A 45 2.96 -9.95 -16.76
N GLY A 46 1.84 -9.40 -17.24
CA GLY A 46 1.35 -8.08 -16.82
C GLY A 46 0.96 -8.03 -15.34
N ALA A 47 0.27 -9.06 -14.85
CA ALA A 47 -0.16 -9.17 -13.46
C ALA A 47 1.03 -9.31 -12.50
N GLU A 48 2.05 -10.11 -12.86
CA GLU A 48 3.29 -10.23 -12.09
C GLU A 48 4.01 -8.88 -12.00
N ALA A 49 4.21 -8.21 -13.14
CA ALA A 49 4.86 -6.90 -13.17
C ALA A 49 4.09 -5.85 -12.33
N GLU A 50 2.75 -5.86 -12.37
CA GLU A 50 1.91 -5.00 -11.54
C GLU A 50 2.08 -5.28 -10.04
N ALA A 51 2.07 -6.56 -9.64
CA ALA A 51 2.23 -6.96 -8.25
C ALA A 51 3.60 -6.51 -7.70
N PHE A 52 4.68 -6.70 -8.46
CA PHE A 52 6.01 -6.23 -8.08
C PHE A 52 6.08 -4.71 -8.00
N ARG A 53 5.55 -4.00 -9.00
CA ARG A 53 5.59 -2.52 -9.01
C ARG A 53 4.83 -1.93 -7.83
N ARG A 54 3.64 -2.47 -7.53
CA ARG A 54 2.81 -2.02 -6.41
C ARG A 54 3.50 -2.28 -5.08
N ARG A 55 4.11 -3.46 -4.90
CA ARG A 55 4.87 -3.77 -3.69
C ARG A 55 6.05 -2.82 -3.51
N ALA A 56 6.83 -2.57 -4.58
CA ALA A 56 7.97 -1.65 -4.55
C ALA A 56 7.55 -0.20 -4.23
N MET A 57 6.42 0.26 -4.77
CA MET A 57 5.84 1.55 -4.41
C MET A 57 5.56 1.64 -2.91
N PHE A 58 4.94 0.61 -2.32
CA PHE A 58 4.68 0.59 -0.89
C PHE A 58 5.95 0.50 -0.04
N GLU A 59 7.03 -0.15 -0.50
CA GLU A 59 8.34 -0.11 0.17
C GLU A 59 8.91 1.30 0.18
N GLY A 60 8.86 1.98 -0.96
CA GLY A 60 9.29 3.37 -1.06
C GLY A 60 8.48 4.27 -0.13
N LEU A 61 7.16 4.16 -0.13
CA LEU A 61 6.29 4.92 0.76
C LEU A 61 6.55 4.61 2.25
N ALA A 62 6.82 3.35 2.60
CA ALA A 62 7.14 2.96 3.97
C ALA A 62 8.43 3.63 4.46
N GLN A 63 9.37 3.92 3.56
CA GLN A 63 10.65 4.54 3.90
C GLN A 63 10.57 6.07 4.07
N ILE A 64 9.52 6.70 3.54
CA ILE A 64 9.37 8.17 3.61
C ILE A 64 8.88 8.56 5.00
N MET A 65 9.68 9.36 5.72
CA MET A 65 9.16 10.15 6.82
C MET A 65 8.48 11.39 6.25
N PRO A 66 7.24 11.72 6.65
CA PRO A 66 6.67 13.01 6.31
C PRO A 66 7.59 14.08 6.88
N ALA A 67 7.86 15.13 6.10
CA ALA A 67 8.40 16.34 6.67
C ALA A 67 7.46 16.75 7.79
N VAL A 68 7.97 16.90 9.01
CA VAL A 68 7.19 17.39 10.13
C VAL A 68 6.72 18.78 9.71
N VAL A 69 5.49 18.88 9.25
CA VAL A 69 4.79 20.15 9.24
C VAL A 69 4.47 20.33 10.71
N GLU A 70 5.28 21.14 11.39
CA GLU A 70 4.89 21.70 12.68
C GLU A 70 3.66 22.55 12.38
N GLU A 71 2.50 21.90 12.36
CA GLU A 71 1.24 22.59 12.58
C GLU A 71 1.28 22.97 14.06
N GLU A 72 1.88 24.14 14.29
CA GLU A 72 1.94 24.77 15.59
C GLU A 72 0.57 24.71 16.24
N ALA A 73 0.60 24.49 17.55
CA ALA A 73 -0.50 24.69 18.43
C ALA A 73 -1.04 26.13 18.28
N GLU A 74 -1.93 26.35 17.32
CA GLU A 74 -2.68 27.60 17.16
C GLU A 74 -4.18 27.30 17.17
N VAL A 75 -4.63 26.64 18.25
CA VAL A 75 -6.04 26.70 18.67
C VAL A 75 -6.18 27.15 20.13
N GLU A 76 -5.08 27.48 20.82
CA GLU A 76 -5.10 28.00 22.20
C GLU A 76 -4.83 29.51 22.27
N ALA A 77 -5.65 30.36 21.61
CA ALA A 77 -5.60 31.81 21.88
C ALA A 77 -6.83 32.62 21.39
N ALA A 78 -8.06 32.11 21.46
CA ALA A 78 -9.22 32.93 21.09
C ALA A 78 -10.51 32.63 21.88
N THR A 79 -10.45 32.66 23.20
CA THR A 79 -11.58 33.15 24.01
C THR A 79 -11.06 33.90 25.24
N PRO A 80 -11.12 35.24 25.27
CA PRO A 80 -10.93 35.99 26.50
C PRO A 80 -12.06 35.67 27.48
N LYS A 81 -11.67 35.30 28.69
CA LYS A 81 -12.50 35.28 29.90
C LYS A 81 -12.51 36.70 30.49
N GLU A 82 -13.59 37.44 30.27
CA GLU A 82 -14.01 38.64 31.02
C GLU A 82 -15.51 38.84 30.68
N ALA A 83 -16.47 39.09 31.56
CA ALA A 83 -16.45 39.52 32.95
C ALA A 83 -17.65 38.92 33.70
N ALA A 84 -17.43 38.61 34.98
CA ALA A 84 -18.49 38.58 35.96
C ALA A 84 -18.59 39.99 36.55
N GLU A 85 -19.74 40.64 36.36
CA GLU A 85 -20.46 41.46 37.36
C GLU A 85 -21.91 41.66 36.88
#